data_AF-A0A4S0MX95-F1
#
_entry.id   AF-A0A4S0MX95-F1
#
_cell.length_a   1.000
_cell.length_b   1.000
_cell.length_c   1.000
_cell.angle_alpha   90.00
_cell.angle_beta   90.00
_cell.angle_gamma   90.00
#
_symmetry.space_group_name_H-M   'P 1'
#
loop_
_entity.id
_entity.type
_entity.pdbx_description
1 polymer ?
#
loop_
_entity_poly.entity_id
_entity_poly.type
_entity_poly.pdbx_seq_one_letter_code
_entity_poly.pdbx_strand_id
1 'polypeptide(L)'
;NGADVAKALALGADAVSIGTAALIALGDNDPHWEDEYQKLGTTAGAYDDWHEGKDPAGITTQDPELMKRVDPVVAGRRLANYLKVMTLEAQTIARACGKNHLHNLEPEDLCALS
;
A
#
# COMPACT_ATOMS: atom_id res chain seq x y z
N ASN A 1 -6.13 1.58 3.47
CA ASN A 1 -6.68 0.24 3.82
C ASN A 1 -8.05 0.09 3.14
N GLY A 2 -8.80 -0.99 3.33
CA GLY A 2 -10.10 -1.18 2.68
C GLY A 2 -11.18 -0.18 3.12
N ALA A 3 -11.06 0.41 4.31
CA ALA A 3 -11.97 1.46 4.78
C ALA A 3 -11.78 2.76 4.01
N ASP A 4 -10.53 3.15 3.74
CA ASP A 4 -10.24 4.32 2.90
C ASP A 4 -10.77 4.14 1.49
N VAL A 5 -10.67 2.91 0.94
CA VAL A 5 -11.23 2.57 -0.38
C VAL A 5 -12.75 2.70 -0.36
N ALA A 6 -13.42 2.10 0.62
CA ALA A 6 -14.87 2.17 0.75
C ALA A 6 -15.35 3.63 0.89
N LYS A 7 -14.65 4.44 1.70
CA LYS A 7 -14.94 5.87 1.85
C LYS A 7 -14.80 6.64 0.53
N ALA A 8 -13.72 6.42 -0.21
CA ALA A 8 -13.52 7.09 -1.49
C ALA A 8 -14.61 6.74 -2.51
N LEU A 9 -14.99 5.46 -2.59
CA LEU A 9 -16.09 5.02 -3.45
C LEU A 9 -17.44 5.62 -3.02
N ALA A 10 -17.72 5.65 -1.71
CA ALA A 10 -18.93 6.29 -1.16
C ALA A 10 -19.00 7.80 -1.50
N LEU A 11 -17.85 8.48 -1.55
CA LEU A 11 -17.74 9.89 -1.96
C LEU A 11 -17.88 10.10 -3.49
N GLY A 12 -18.10 9.03 -4.26
CA GLY A 12 -18.36 9.09 -5.70
C GLY A 12 -17.14 8.81 -6.59
N ALA A 13 -16.03 8.29 -6.05
CA ALA A 13 -14.93 7.84 -6.90
C ALA A 13 -15.29 6.55 -7.66
N ASP A 14 -14.89 6.47 -8.93
CA ASP A 14 -15.03 5.22 -9.72
C ASP A 14 -13.93 4.21 -9.40
N ALA A 15 -12.77 4.69 -8.93
CA ALA A 15 -11.61 3.86 -8.62
C ALA A 15 -10.71 4.52 -7.58
N VAL A 16 -9.87 3.71 -6.92
CA VAL A 16 -8.88 4.16 -5.94
C VAL A 16 -7.50 3.65 -6.36
N SER A 17 -6.56 4.57 -6.53
CA SER A 17 -5.16 4.26 -6.80
C SER A 17 -4.37 4.10 -5.49
N ILE A 18 -3.42 3.17 -5.49
CA ILE A 18 -2.51 2.92 -4.36
C ILE A 18 -1.06 2.98 -4.84
N GLY A 19 -0.30 3.93 -4.31
CA GLY A 19 1.13 4.11 -4.62
C GLY A 19 2.00 3.52 -3.51
N THR A 20 2.28 4.33 -2.49
CA THR A 20 3.18 3.98 -1.38
C THR A 20 2.81 2.68 -0.68
N ALA A 21 1.53 2.45 -0.40
CA ALA A 21 1.12 1.21 0.25
C ALA A 21 1.37 -0.05 -0.60
N ALA A 22 1.34 0.07 -1.93
CA ALA A 22 1.71 -1.02 -2.83
C ALA A 22 3.22 -1.27 -2.80
N LEU A 23 4.05 -0.21 -2.74
CA LEU A 23 5.51 -0.32 -2.58
C LEU A 23 5.87 -1.02 -1.25
N ILE A 24 5.26 -0.59 -0.14
CA ILE A 24 5.43 -1.24 1.16
C ILE A 24 5.05 -2.73 1.08
N ALA A 25 3.94 -3.06 0.42
CA ALA A 25 3.53 -4.44 0.26
C ALA A 25 4.52 -5.29 -0.56
N LEU A 26 5.23 -4.69 -1.52
CA LEU A 26 6.32 -5.35 -2.24
C LEU A 26 7.52 -5.63 -1.31
N GLY A 27 7.72 -4.78 -0.29
CA GLY A 27 8.80 -4.86 0.69
C GLY A 27 9.68 -3.60 0.72
N ASP A 28 9.18 -2.48 0.19
CA ASP A 28 9.91 -1.21 0.25
C ASP A 28 9.98 -0.77 1.71
N ASN A 29 11.14 -0.21 2.10
CA ASN A 29 11.36 0.24 3.46
C ASN A 29 11.23 -0.87 4.52
N ASP A 30 11.55 -2.11 4.16
CA ASP A 30 11.51 -3.26 5.08
C ASP A 30 12.54 -3.10 6.21
N PRO A 31 12.15 -3.16 7.50
CA PRO A 31 13.05 -3.10 8.65
C PRO A 31 14.15 -4.17 8.66
N HIS A 32 14.02 -5.23 7.85
CA HIS A 32 15.10 -6.16 7.59
C HIS A 32 16.41 -5.48 7.13
N TRP A 33 16.30 -4.35 6.44
CA TRP A 33 17.44 -3.57 5.93
C TRP A 33 17.83 -2.37 6.80
N GLU A 34 17.38 -2.31 8.06
CA GLU A 34 17.63 -1.17 8.97
C GLU A 34 19.11 -0.78 9.03
N ASP A 35 20.02 -1.75 9.16
CA ASP A 35 21.46 -1.49 9.21
C ASP A 35 21.99 -0.83 7.92
N GLU A 36 21.38 -1.09 6.76
CA GLU A 36 21.72 -0.44 5.49
C GLU A 36 21.12 0.97 5.42
N TYR A 37 19.88 1.16 5.87
CA TYR A 37 19.25 2.48 5.97
C TYR A 37 20.05 3.41 6.91
N GLN A 38 20.53 2.91 8.04
CA GLN A 38 21.36 3.68 8.98
C GLN A 38 22.70 4.12 8.37
N LYS A 39 23.29 3.32 7.45
CA LYS A 39 24.50 3.73 6.71
C LYS A 39 24.24 4.88 5.75
N LEU A 40 23.00 5.03 5.29
CA LEU A 40 22.55 6.16 4.47
C LEU A 40 22.18 7.39 5.32
N GLY A 41 22.16 7.26 6.66
CA GLY A 41 21.76 8.33 7.57
C GLY A 41 20.26 8.43 7.80
N THR A 42 19.48 7.41 7.40
CA THR A 42 18.03 7.32 7.55
C THR A 42 17.62 6.04 8.31
N THR A 43 16.33 5.73 8.41
CA THR A 43 15.78 4.54 9.11
C THR A 43 14.66 3.93 8.28
N ALA A 44 14.40 2.63 8.44
CA ALA A 44 13.31 1.97 7.73
C ALA A 44 11.96 2.65 8.05
N GLY A 45 11.19 2.94 6.99
CA GLY A 45 9.92 3.65 7.11
C GLY A 45 10.05 5.17 7.06
N ALA A 46 11.26 5.71 6.92
CA ALA A 46 11.48 7.09 6.52
C ALA A 46 11.56 7.18 4.99
N TYR A 47 10.81 8.13 4.43
CA TYR A 47 10.60 8.30 2.98
C TYR A 47 11.34 9.53 2.43
N ASP A 48 12.36 10.01 3.16
CA ASP A 48 13.07 11.27 2.93
C ASP A 48 14.10 11.20 1.78
N ASP A 49 14.81 10.08 1.65
CA ASP A 49 15.97 9.98 0.74
C ASP A 49 15.71 9.18 -0.55
N TRP A 50 14.45 8.96 -0.89
CA TRP A 50 14.04 8.19 -2.07
C TRP A 50 14.59 8.71 -3.40
N HIS A 51 14.75 10.03 -3.50
CA HIS A 51 15.28 10.69 -4.67
C HIS A 51 16.77 10.36 -4.92
N GLU A 52 17.49 9.82 -3.92
CA GLU A 52 18.87 9.37 -4.08
C GLU A 52 19.00 8.05 -4.83
N GLY A 53 17.91 7.28 -4.95
CA GLY A 53 17.89 6.01 -5.67
C GLY A 53 18.78 4.93 -5.04
N LYS A 54 19.03 5.00 -3.74
CA LYS A 54 19.89 4.06 -2.99
C LYS A 54 19.11 3.08 -2.12
N ASP A 55 17.83 2.85 -2.44
CA ASP A 55 16.96 2.00 -1.64
C ASP A 55 17.56 0.59 -1.40
N PRO A 56 17.95 0.26 -0.15
CA PRO A 56 18.45 -1.05 0.23
C PRO A 56 17.49 -2.20 -0.07
N ALA A 57 16.17 -1.96 -0.10
CA ALA A 57 15.19 -2.99 -0.43
C ALA A 57 15.20 -3.35 -1.92
N GLY A 58 15.80 -2.51 -2.77
CA GLY A 58 15.96 -2.77 -4.20
C GLY A 58 14.75 -2.40 -5.05
N ILE A 59 13.76 -1.68 -4.50
CA ILE A 59 12.50 -1.37 -5.17
C ILE A 59 12.55 0.03 -5.80
N THR A 60 12.99 1.03 -5.04
CA THR A 60 13.09 2.43 -5.49
C THR A 60 14.53 2.80 -5.86
N THR A 61 15.15 2.01 -6.74
CA THR A 61 16.54 2.18 -7.17
C THR A 61 16.74 1.79 -8.63
N GLN A 62 17.81 2.32 -9.24
CA GLN A 62 18.32 1.89 -10.55
C GLN A 62 19.73 1.27 -10.44
N ASP A 63 20.22 1.05 -9.22
CA ASP A 63 21.49 0.35 -8.99
C ASP A 63 21.32 -1.15 -9.31
N PRO A 64 22.07 -1.71 -10.27
CA PRO A 64 21.91 -3.11 -10.66
C PRO A 64 22.16 -4.12 -9.54
N GLU A 65 22.98 -3.80 -8.53
CA GLU A 65 23.23 -4.70 -7.41
C GLU A 65 22.08 -4.65 -6.38
N LEU A 66 21.50 -3.48 -6.14
CA LEU A 66 20.34 -3.35 -5.25
C LEU A 66 19.09 -3.95 -5.89
N MET A 67 18.86 -3.75 -7.20
CA MET A 67 17.72 -4.32 -7.93
C MET A 67 17.63 -5.85 -7.81
N LYS A 68 18.77 -6.55 -7.69
CA LYS A 68 18.81 -8.01 -7.51
C LYS A 68 18.23 -8.48 -6.18
N ARG A 69 18.08 -7.59 -5.19
CA ARG A 69 17.53 -7.92 -3.86
C ARG A 69 16.03 -8.22 -3.90
N VAL A 70 15.32 -7.76 -4.94
CA VAL A 70 13.89 -8.01 -5.11
C VAL A 70 13.66 -9.28 -5.92
N ASP A 71 13.03 -10.28 -5.31
CA ASP A 71 12.42 -11.39 -6.05
C ASP A 71 11.02 -10.96 -6.55
N PRO A 72 10.81 -10.76 -7.86
CA PRO A 72 9.55 -10.27 -8.40
C PRO A 72 8.38 -11.24 -8.19
N VAL A 73 8.64 -12.55 -8.09
CA VAL A 73 7.58 -13.55 -7.86
C VAL A 73 7.11 -13.48 -6.41
N VAL A 74 8.04 -13.37 -5.46
CA VAL A 74 7.70 -13.22 -4.04
C VAL A 74 7.02 -11.88 -3.78
N ALA A 75 7.58 -10.78 -4.31
CA ALA A 75 7.01 -9.45 -4.18
C ALA A 75 5.59 -9.38 -4.78
N GLY A 76 5.39 -9.96 -5.97
CA GLY A 76 4.06 -10.04 -6.59
C GLY A 76 3.04 -10.81 -5.75
N ARG A 77 3.45 -11.89 -5.07
CA ARG A 77 2.58 -12.62 -4.13
C ARG A 77 2.20 -11.78 -2.91
N ARG A 78 3.15 -11.00 -2.36
CA ARG A 78 2.88 -10.10 -1.23
C ARG A 78 1.89 -9.00 -1.64
N LEU A 79 2.08 -8.39 -2.80
CA LEU A 79 1.16 -7.39 -3.35
C LEU A 79 -0.24 -7.99 -3.59
N ALA A 80 -0.33 -9.19 -4.16
CA ALA A 80 -1.61 -9.88 -4.37
C ALA A 80 -2.34 -10.16 -3.04
N ASN A 81 -1.62 -10.57 -1.99
CA ASN A 81 -2.18 -10.77 -0.67
C ASN A 81 -2.70 -9.46 -0.06
N TYR A 82 -1.93 -8.38 -0.19
CA TYR A 82 -2.34 -7.04 0.26
C TYR A 82 -3.63 -6.58 -0.43
N LEU A 83 -3.70 -6.67 -1.76
CA LEU A 83 -4.89 -6.33 -2.55
C LEU A 83 -6.11 -7.16 -2.16
N LYS A 84 -5.90 -8.47 -1.91
CA LYS A 84 -6.96 -9.37 -1.48
C LYS A 84 -7.52 -8.96 -0.11
N VAL A 85 -6.67 -8.66 0.86
CA VAL A 85 -7.10 -8.21 2.19
C VAL A 85 -7.85 -6.89 2.09
N MET A 86 -7.31 -5.91 1.36
CA MET A 86 -7.96 -4.61 1.15
C MET A 86 -9.34 -4.76 0.50
N THR A 87 -9.49 -5.69 -0.45
CA THR A 87 -10.77 -6.01 -1.09
C THR A 87 -11.75 -6.63 -0.08
N LEU A 88 -11.30 -7.58 0.75
CA LEU A 88 -12.14 -8.21 1.77
C LEU A 88 -12.63 -7.21 2.82
N GLU A 89 -11.77 -6.28 3.23
CA GLU A 89 -12.11 -5.18 4.14
C GLU A 89 -13.20 -4.27 3.53
N ALA A 90 -12.98 -3.78 2.31
CA ALA A 90 -13.95 -2.92 1.62
C ALA A 90 -15.31 -3.63 1.43
N GLN A 91 -15.29 -4.91 1.03
CA GLN A 91 -16.51 -5.71 0.91
C GLN A 91 -17.22 -5.90 2.25
N THR A 92 -16.48 -6.00 3.35
CA THR A 92 -17.05 -6.13 4.70
C THR A 92 -17.80 -4.86 5.08
N ILE A 93 -17.26 -3.69 4.74
CA ILE A 93 -17.91 -2.40 4.97
C ILE A 93 -19.17 -2.27 4.12
N ALA A 94 -19.10 -2.57 2.81
CA ALA A 94 -20.29 -2.55 1.95
C ALA A 94 -21.41 -3.45 2.49
N ARG A 95 -21.08 -4.67 2.94
CA ARG A 95 -22.06 -5.57 3.58
C ARG A 95 -22.65 -4.99 4.87
N ALA A 96 -21.83 -4.33 5.69
CA ALA A 96 -22.29 -3.70 6.93
C ALA A 96 -23.28 -2.54 6.65
N CYS A 97 -23.12 -1.85 5.51
CA CYS A 97 -24.03 -0.83 5.01
C CYS A 97 -25.24 -1.40 4.23
N GLY A 98 -25.42 -2.73 4.19
CA GLY A 98 -26.52 -3.37 3.46
C GLY A 98 -26.35 -3.37 1.93
N LYS A 99 -25.14 -3.11 1.43
CA LYS A 99 -24.83 -3.08 -0.01
C LYS A 99 -24.29 -4.42 -0.49
N ASN A 100 -24.69 -4.83 -1.68
CA ASN A 100 -24.22 -6.06 -2.36
C ASN A 100 -23.08 -5.81 -3.35
N HIS A 101 -22.74 -4.55 -3.62
CA HIS A 101 -21.64 -4.14 -4.51
C HIS A 101 -20.95 -2.90 -3.95
N LEU A 102 -19.64 -2.77 -4.15
CA LEU A 102 -18.85 -1.63 -3.64
C LEU A 102 -19.31 -0.29 -4.23
N HIS A 103 -19.62 -0.24 -5.53
CA HIS A 103 -20.18 0.96 -6.19
C HIS A 103 -21.58 1.36 -5.74
N ASN A 104 -22.24 0.59 -4.87
CA ASN A 104 -23.53 0.97 -4.29
C ASN A 104 -23.37 1.71 -2.96
N LEU A 105 -22.13 1.90 -2.50
CA LEU A 105 -21.81 2.78 -1.39
C LEU A 105 -22.15 4.23 -1.77
N GLU A 106 -22.74 4.95 -0.83
CA GLU A 106 -23.20 6.32 -1.02
C GLU A 106 -22.78 7.21 0.17
N PRO A 107 -22.78 8.55 0.04
CA PRO A 107 -22.37 9.44 1.12
C PRO A 107 -23.14 9.22 2.44
N GLU A 108 -24.38 8.74 2.37
CA GLU A 108 -25.25 8.42 3.51
C GLU A 108 -24.74 7.22 4.34
N ASP A 109 -23.87 6.38 3.76
CA ASP A 109 -23.20 5.29 4.47
C ASP A 109 -22.04 5.79 5.36
N LEU A 110 -21.66 7.08 5.25
CA LEU A 110 -20.57 7.69 6.01
C LEU A 110 -21.10 8.40 7.26
N CYS A 111 -20.28 8.39 8.32
CA CYS A 111 -20.56 9.13 9.54
C CYS A 111 -19.39 10.07 9.85
N ALA A 112 -19.69 11.34 10.11
CA ALA A 112 -18.70 12.29 10.64
C ALA A 112 -18.56 12.10 12.15
N LEU A 113 -17.34 12.16 12.66
CA LEU A 113 -17.11 12.27 14.10
C LEU A 113 -17.45 13.70 14.52
N SER A 114 -18.46 13.85 15.37
CA SER A 114 -18.85 15.11 16.01
C SER A 114 -17.80 15.62 16.97
#